data_AF-A0A6G1RDP1-F1
#
_entry.id   AF-A0A6G1RDP1-F1
#
_cell.length_a   1.000
_cell.length_b   1.000
_cell.length_c   1.000
_cell.angle_alpha   90.00
_cell.angle_beta   90.00
_cell.angle_gamma   90.00
#
_symmetry.space_group_name_H-M   'P 1'
#
loop_
_entity.id
_entity.type
_entity.pdbx_description
1 polymer ?
#
loop_
_entity_poly.entity_id
_entity_poly.type
_entity_poly.pdbx_seq_one_letter_code
_entity_poly.pdbx_strand_id
1 'polypeptide(L)'
;MPHDDNHKCKEDGGKNQQHVMAPTLNFYTNPWMWSKCSRKYITEFLDTGYGECLLDEPSSRTYTLPQQLPGLIYDVNKQCELIFGPGSQVCPYMQMQCRRLWCINIDGAHKGCRTQHTPR
;
A
#
# COMPACT_ATOMS: atom_id res chain seq x y z
N MET A 1 -10.21 -12.92 -4.70
CA MET A 1 -8.94 -13.48 -4.18
C MET A 1 -8.99 -13.48 -2.65
N PRO A 2 -8.70 -14.61 -1.97
CA PRO A 2 -8.71 -14.67 -0.51
C PRO A 2 -7.48 -13.98 0.10
N HIS A 3 -7.54 -13.67 1.40
CA HIS A 3 -6.36 -13.28 2.17
C HIS A 3 -5.35 -14.44 2.30
N ASP A 4 -4.07 -14.10 2.47
CA ASP A 4 -2.96 -15.07 2.54
C ASP A 4 -3.03 -16.01 3.75
N ASP A 5 -3.72 -15.64 4.83
CA ASP A 5 -3.93 -16.46 6.03
C ASP A 5 -5.13 -17.41 5.92
N ASN A 6 -5.89 -17.32 4.82
CA ASN A 6 -7.02 -18.18 4.56
C ASN A 6 -6.58 -19.64 4.42
N HIS A 7 -7.42 -20.59 4.87
CA HIS A 7 -7.15 -22.02 4.78
C HIS A 7 -6.77 -22.48 3.36
N LYS A 8 -7.32 -21.86 2.32
CA LYS A 8 -7.01 -22.18 0.92
C LYS A 8 -5.63 -21.72 0.45
N CYS A 9 -4.92 -20.92 1.26
CA CYS A 9 -3.56 -20.42 0.99
C CYS A 9 -2.49 -21.03 1.92
N LYS A 10 -2.86 -21.96 2.82
CA LYS A 10 -1.95 -22.51 3.84
C LYS A 10 -0.77 -23.32 3.28
N GLU A 11 -0.93 -23.94 2.12
CA GLU A 11 0.11 -24.78 1.50
C GLU A 11 1.26 -23.97 0.86
N ASP A 12 1.04 -22.69 0.59
CA ASP A 12 1.99 -21.80 -0.08
C ASP A 12 2.88 -20.98 0.89
N GLY A 13 2.77 -21.24 2.20
CA GLY A 13 3.22 -20.36 3.28
C GLY A 13 4.73 -20.35 3.56
N GLY A 14 5.44 -19.37 2.98
CA GLY A 14 6.69 -18.86 3.55
C GLY A 14 6.39 -17.91 4.72
N LYS A 15 6.78 -18.27 5.95
CA LYS A 15 6.28 -17.66 7.20
C LYS A 15 6.66 -16.20 7.48
N ASN A 16 7.48 -15.54 6.66
CA ASN A 16 8.15 -14.30 7.08
C ASN A 16 7.88 -13.07 6.20
N GLN A 17 7.11 -13.20 5.11
CA GLN A 17 6.85 -12.09 4.20
C GLN A 17 5.35 -11.90 3.99
N GLN A 18 4.87 -10.70 4.30
CA GLN A 18 3.50 -10.30 4.05
C GLN A 18 3.40 -9.63 2.68
N HIS A 19 2.39 -10.01 1.91
CA HIS A 19 2.17 -9.56 0.53
C HIS A 19 0.95 -8.63 0.48
N VAL A 20 0.60 -8.16 -0.71
CA VAL A 20 -0.58 -7.30 -0.95
C VAL A 20 -1.87 -7.87 -0.33
N MET A 21 -2.05 -9.19 -0.34
CA MET A 21 -3.24 -9.87 0.20
C MET A 21 -3.10 -10.33 1.66
N ALA A 22 -2.12 -9.80 2.40
CA ALA A 22 -2.04 -10.03 3.84
C ALA A 22 -3.35 -9.56 4.54
N PRO A 23 -3.79 -10.22 5.62
CA PRO A 23 -5.02 -9.85 6.33
C PRO A 23 -4.91 -8.49 7.03
N THR A 24 -3.69 -8.06 7.33
CA THR A 24 -3.40 -6.75 7.94
C THR A 24 -2.18 -6.13 7.28
N LEU A 25 -2.20 -4.80 7.16
CA LEU A 25 -1.03 -4.03 6.78
C LEU A 25 -0.20 -3.75 8.04
N ASN A 26 1.05 -4.19 8.03
CA ASN A 26 1.99 -3.87 9.09
C ASN A 26 3.40 -3.63 8.51
N PHE A 27 4.37 -3.45 9.41
CA PHE A 27 5.75 -3.13 9.06
C PHE A 27 6.42 -4.13 8.09
N TYR A 28 6.00 -5.39 8.11
CA TYR A 28 6.56 -6.47 7.29
C TYR A 28 5.81 -6.68 5.98
N THR A 29 4.72 -5.94 5.74
CA THR A 29 4.01 -5.98 4.46
C THR A 29 4.86 -5.34 3.38
N ASN A 30 5.15 -6.10 2.32
CA ASN A 30 5.69 -5.59 1.08
C ASN A 30 4.52 -5.31 0.12
N PRO A 31 4.11 -4.04 -0.05
CA PRO A 31 2.95 -3.68 -0.86
C PRO A 31 3.20 -3.86 -2.37
N TRP A 32 4.42 -4.23 -2.78
CA TRP A 32 4.82 -4.39 -4.17
C TRP A 32 4.91 -5.85 -4.62
N MET A 33 4.53 -6.80 -3.75
CA MET A 33 4.65 -8.23 -4.05
C MET A 33 3.36 -8.99 -3.79
N TRP A 34 3.10 -9.95 -4.66
CA TRP A 34 1.97 -10.86 -4.58
C TRP A 34 2.42 -12.24 -4.08
N SER A 35 1.63 -12.87 -3.22
CA SER A 35 1.92 -14.22 -2.73
C SER A 35 1.80 -15.26 -3.84
N LYS A 36 2.31 -16.47 -3.62
CA LYS A 36 2.07 -17.62 -4.53
C LYS A 36 0.57 -17.92 -4.63
N CYS A 37 -0.14 -17.91 -3.50
CA CYS A 37 -1.59 -18.11 -3.47
C CYS A 37 -2.33 -17.06 -4.31
N SER A 38 -2.01 -15.77 -4.12
CA SER A 38 -2.59 -14.66 -4.89
C SER A 38 -2.42 -14.86 -6.39
N ARG A 39 -1.19 -15.22 -6.83
CA ARG A 39 -0.89 -15.49 -8.24
C ARG A 39 -1.70 -16.66 -8.78
N LYS A 40 -1.80 -17.77 -8.04
CA LYS A 40 -2.61 -18.93 -8.43
C LYS A 40 -4.08 -18.53 -8.65
N TYR A 41 -4.67 -17.79 -7.71
CA TYR A 41 -6.08 -17.39 -7.80
C TYR A 41 -6.39 -16.47 -8.97
N ILE A 42 -5.53 -15.48 -9.27
CA ILE A 42 -5.78 -14.60 -10.43
C ILE A 42 -5.60 -15.37 -11.74
N THR A 43 -4.62 -16.27 -11.83
CA THR A 43 -4.43 -17.13 -13.00
C THR A 43 -5.66 -18.02 -13.23
N GLU A 44 -6.11 -18.76 -12.22
CA GLU A 44 -7.30 -19.63 -12.35
C GLU A 44 -8.57 -18.83 -12.70
N PHE A 45 -8.73 -17.63 -12.15
CA PHE A 45 -9.85 -16.75 -12.48
C PHE A 45 -9.87 -16.32 -13.95
N LEU A 46 -8.69 -16.00 -14.50
CA LEU A 46 -8.57 -15.61 -15.91
C LEU A 46 -8.69 -16.83 -16.83
N ASP A 47 -8.06 -17.95 -16.50
CA ASP A 47 -8.06 -19.19 -17.30
C ASP A 47 -9.47 -19.82 -17.42
N THR A 48 -10.36 -19.53 -16.48
CA THR A 48 -11.76 -19.98 -16.50
C THR A 48 -12.67 -19.10 -17.36
N GLY A 49 -12.14 -18.04 -17.98
CA GLY A 49 -12.90 -17.15 -18.86
C GLY A 49 -13.65 -16.02 -18.15
N TYR A 50 -13.57 -15.91 -16.82
CA TYR A 50 -14.24 -14.80 -16.11
C TYR A 50 -13.63 -13.42 -16.40
N GLY A 51 -12.46 -13.39 -17.05
CA GLY A 51 -11.77 -12.17 -17.49
C GLY A 51 -12.05 -11.75 -18.93
N GLU A 52 -12.96 -12.39 -19.67
CA GLU A 52 -13.21 -12.06 -21.09
C GLU A 52 -13.58 -10.59 -21.33
N CYS A 53 -14.28 -9.96 -20.38
CA CYS A 53 -14.64 -8.54 -20.43
C CYS A 53 -13.47 -7.58 -20.18
N LEU A 54 -12.25 -8.08 -20.00
CA LEU A 54 -11.03 -7.28 -19.85
C LEU A 54 -10.15 -7.32 -21.11
N LEU A 55 -10.62 -7.97 -22.18
CA LEU A 55 -9.85 -8.17 -23.42
C LEU A 55 -10.01 -7.02 -24.42
N ASP A 56 -11.06 -6.21 -24.30
CA ASP A 56 -11.26 -5.05 -25.17
C ASP A 56 -10.36 -3.89 -24.76
N GLU A 57 -9.70 -3.29 -25.75
CA GLU A 57 -8.93 -2.07 -25.53
C GLU A 57 -9.89 -0.88 -25.33
N PRO A 58 -9.71 -0.06 -24.28
CA PRO A 58 -10.57 1.09 -24.07
C PRO A 58 -10.44 2.10 -25.22
N SER A 59 -11.57 2.46 -25.83
CA SER A 59 -11.67 3.32 -27.03
C SER A 59 -11.14 4.74 -26.84
N SER A 60 -11.06 5.22 -25.60
CA SER A 60 -10.42 6.49 -25.25
C SER A 60 -9.78 6.40 -23.87
N ARG A 61 -8.45 6.57 -23.80
CA ARG A 61 -7.75 6.77 -22.52
C ARG A 61 -7.54 8.26 -22.29
N THR A 62 -8.41 8.89 -21.51
CA THR A 62 -8.29 10.33 -21.18
C THR A 62 -7.55 10.61 -19.87
N TYR A 63 -6.90 9.60 -19.27
CA TYR A 63 -6.18 9.77 -18.00
C TYR A 63 -4.70 9.44 -18.16
N THR A 64 -3.86 10.47 -18.10
CA THR A 64 -2.40 10.30 -18.05
C THR A 64 -1.98 10.01 -16.62
N LEU A 65 -1.42 8.83 -16.38
CA LEU A 65 -0.82 8.50 -15.09
C LEU A 65 0.51 9.25 -14.93
N PRO A 66 0.83 9.81 -13.73
CA PRO A 66 2.12 10.42 -13.49
C PRO A 66 3.25 9.40 -13.64
N GLN A 67 4.26 9.71 -14.47
CA GLN A 67 5.47 8.87 -14.59
C GLN A 67 6.45 9.11 -13.43
N GLN A 68 6.33 10.25 -12.76
CA GLN A 68 7.19 10.61 -11.63
C GLN A 68 6.80 9.82 -10.39
N LEU A 69 7.79 9.46 -9.57
CA LEU A 69 7.55 8.78 -8.31
C LEU A 69 6.70 9.66 -7.38
N PRO A 70 5.75 9.10 -6.60
CA PRO A 70 4.91 9.88 -5.69
C PRO A 70 5.70 10.76 -4.72
N GLY A 71 6.88 10.32 -4.27
CA GLY A 71 7.76 11.11 -3.38
C GLY A 71 8.38 12.36 -4.01
N LEU A 72 8.35 12.50 -5.35
CA LEU A 72 8.76 13.71 -6.07
C LEU A 72 7.58 14.70 -6.23
N ILE A 73 6.35 14.17 -6.32
CA ILE A 73 5.12 14.96 -6.48
C ILE A 73 4.61 15.44 -5.11
N TYR A 74 4.74 14.58 -4.09
CA TYR A 74 4.31 14.82 -2.72
C TYR A 74 5.52 14.74 -1.79
N ASP A 75 6.01 15.89 -1.36
CA ASP A 75 7.07 15.95 -0.36
C ASP A 75 6.62 15.37 1.00
N VAL A 76 7.55 15.28 1.95
CA VAL A 76 7.29 14.64 3.25
C VAL A 76 6.21 15.35 4.07
N ASN A 77 6.09 16.67 3.97
CA ASN A 77 5.06 17.43 4.68
C ASN A 77 3.71 17.20 4.01
N LYS A 78 3.67 17.18 2.67
CA LYS A 78 2.45 16.91 1.94
C LYS A 78 1.92 15.51 2.22
N GLN A 79 2.80 14.52 2.33
CA GLN A 79 2.41 13.18 2.76
C GLN A 79 1.84 13.18 4.18
N CYS A 80 2.38 13.98 5.11
CA CYS A 80 1.80 14.14 6.44
C CYS A 80 0.41 14.75 6.41
N GLU A 81 0.19 15.79 5.60
CA GLU A 81 -1.13 16.40 5.42
C GLU A 81 -2.17 15.41 4.87
N LEU A 82 -1.76 14.57 3.91
CA LEU A 82 -2.64 13.57 3.31
C LEU A 82 -3.09 12.50 4.30
N ILE A 83 -2.26 12.18 5.31
CA ILE A 83 -2.54 11.13 6.30
C ILE A 83 -3.26 11.67 7.53
N PHE A 84 -2.84 12.84 8.03
CA PHE A 84 -3.25 13.35 9.34
C PHE A 84 -4.01 14.69 9.27
N GLY A 85 -4.19 15.25 8.07
CA GLY A 85 -4.97 16.45 7.82
C GLY A 85 -4.12 17.72 7.61
N PRO A 86 -4.74 18.80 7.11
CA PRO A 86 -4.04 20.06 6.82
C PRO A 86 -3.25 20.59 8.02
N GLY A 87 -2.04 21.12 7.78
CA GLY A 87 -1.17 21.63 8.84
C GLY A 87 -0.35 20.56 9.56
N SER A 88 -0.52 19.27 9.23
CA SER A 88 0.39 18.22 9.68
C SER A 88 1.76 18.33 9.00
N GLN A 89 2.83 18.25 9.78
CA GLN A 89 4.22 18.33 9.30
C GLN A 89 5.04 17.13 9.71
N VAL A 90 6.17 16.91 9.04
CA VAL A 90 7.12 15.85 9.40
C VAL A 90 7.67 16.07 10.81
N CYS A 91 7.76 14.98 11.58
CA CYS A 91 8.39 14.96 12.89
C CYS A 91 9.93 15.09 12.74
N PRO A 92 10.56 16.17 13.23
CA PRO A 92 11.99 16.44 12.96
C PRO A 92 12.94 15.49 13.72
N TYR A 93 12.49 14.86 14.80
CA TYR A 93 13.33 14.04 15.68
C TYR A 93 13.41 12.55 15.28
N MET A 94 12.59 12.11 14.33
CA MET A 94 12.55 10.72 13.88
C MET A 94 13.46 10.51 12.65
N GLN A 95 14.53 9.72 12.82
CA GLN A 95 15.56 9.53 11.78
C GLN A 95 15.18 8.53 10.67
N MET A 96 14.16 7.69 10.86
CA MET A 96 13.79 6.59 9.95
C MET A 96 12.67 6.98 8.96
N GLN A 97 12.88 8.06 8.21
CA GLN A 97 11.84 8.68 7.37
C GLN A 97 11.39 7.79 6.20
N CYS A 98 12.25 6.95 5.64
CA CYS A 98 11.91 6.12 4.47
C CYS A 98 11.09 4.86 4.80
N ARG A 99 11.14 4.36 6.05
CA ARG A 99 10.37 3.17 6.45
C ARG A 99 9.05 3.50 7.13
N ARG A 100 8.96 4.64 7.80
CA ARG A 100 7.75 5.11 8.48
C ARG A 100 7.63 6.62 8.36
N LEU A 101 6.41 7.06 8.10
CA LEU A 101 6.08 8.48 8.08
C LEU A 101 5.58 8.91 9.46
N TRP A 102 6.38 9.75 10.10
CA TRP A 102 6.07 10.33 11.42
C TRP A 102 5.68 11.79 11.26
N CYS A 103 4.52 12.16 11.78
CA CYS A 103 3.94 13.49 11.62
C CYS A 103 3.54 14.11 12.96
N ILE A 104 3.43 15.43 12.99
CA ILE A 104 2.96 16.22 14.13
C ILE A 104 1.92 17.25 13.65
N ASN A 105 0.93 17.55 14.49
CA ASN A 105 -0.05 18.62 14.24
C ASN A 105 0.39 19.92 14.92
N ILE A 106 0.23 21.04 14.23
CA ILE A 106 0.57 22.38 14.74
C ILE A 106 -0.48 22.88 15.75
N ASP A 107 -1.76 22.54 15.55
CA ASP A 107 -2.90 23.21 16.24
C ASP A 107 -3.46 22.50 17.48
N GLY A 108 -3.00 21.30 17.85
CA GLY A 108 -3.71 20.48 18.84
C GLY A 108 -2.83 19.87 19.90
N ALA A 109 -2.87 20.44 21.12
CA ALA A 109 -2.81 19.88 22.49
C ALA A 109 -1.97 18.63 22.86
N HIS A 110 -1.31 17.94 21.92
CA HIS A 110 -0.54 16.72 22.10
C HIS A 110 0.78 16.86 21.35
N LYS A 111 1.83 17.30 22.06
CA LYS A 111 3.20 17.49 21.57
C LYS A 111 3.92 16.16 21.24
N GLY A 112 3.32 15.30 20.42
CA GLY A 112 3.83 13.96 20.14
C GLY A 112 3.78 13.61 18.65
N CYS A 113 4.78 12.88 18.18
CA CYS A 113 4.82 12.38 16.81
C CYS A 113 3.91 11.16 16.65
N ARG A 114 3.14 11.12 15.57
CA ARG A 114 2.18 10.08 15.23
C ARG A 114 2.60 9.39 13.93
N THR A 115 2.30 8.09 13.80
CA THR A 115 2.52 7.29 12.59
C THR A 115 1.30 6.41 12.36
N GLN A 116 0.97 6.12 11.10
CA GLN A 116 0.09 4.98 10.79
C GLN A 116 0.94 3.71 10.67
N HIS A 117 0.32 2.54 10.91
CA HIS A 117 0.99 1.23 10.85
C HIS A 117 1.07 0.69 9.42
N THR A 118 1.06 1.55 8.41
CA THR A 118 1.13 1.18 6.99
C THR A 118 2.58 1.19 6.50
N PRO A 119 2.95 0.30 5.57
CA PRO A 119 4.21 0.43 4.82
C PRO A 119 4.26 1.78 4.10
N ARG A 120 5.46 2.36 3.99
CA ARG A 120 5.73 3.50 3.10
C ARG A 120 6.08 3.01 1.70
#